data_AF-A0A928YCY5-F1
#
_entry.id   AF-A0A928YCY5-F1
#
_cell.length_a   1.000
_cell.length_b   1.000
_cell.length_c   1.000
_cell.angle_alpha   90.00
_cell.angle_beta   90.00
_cell.angle_gamma   90.00
#
_symmetry.space_group_name_H-M   'P 1'
#
loop_
_entity.id
_entity.type
_entity.pdbx_description
1 polymer ?
#
loop_
_entity_poly.entity_id
_entity_poly.type
_entity_poly.pdbx_seq_one_letter_code
_entity_poly.pdbx_strand_id
1 'polypeptide(L)'
;MTLLDMVKPLIPEGSDVIFLGDGEFDGVGLQAQIAANEWQYVCRTACNRILCDDGDEFSLQEIGLQPGACLHLPEVGFTQDNYGPVLVIAWWRKRTKSHSIW
;
A
#
# COMPACT_ATOMS: atom_id res chain seq x y z
N MET A 1 13.27 0.69 19.09
CA MET A 1 14.12 0.81 17.90
C MET A 1 13.39 0.10 16.77
N THR A 2 13.05 0.86 15.73
CA THR A 2 12.30 0.41 14.56
C THR A 2 13.24 0.13 13.40
N LEU A 3 12.74 -0.49 12.32
CA LEU A 3 13.50 -0.67 11.09
C LEU A 3 13.98 0.68 10.52
N LEU A 4 13.10 1.69 10.51
CA LEU A 4 13.41 3.00 9.92
C LEU A 4 14.48 3.75 10.74
N ASP A 5 14.50 3.58 12.06
CA ASP A 5 15.55 4.17 12.92
C ASP A 5 16.95 3.67 12.52
N MET A 6 17.05 2.43 12.03
CA MET A 6 18.32 1.85 11.59
C MET A 6 18.69 2.25 10.16
N VAL A 7 17.70 2.41 9.28
CA VAL A 7 17.93 2.68 7.86
C VAL A 7 18.15 4.16 7.58
N LYS A 8 17.45 5.06 8.27
CA LYS A 8 17.53 6.51 8.05
C LYS A 8 18.96 7.08 8.12
N PRO A 9 19.82 6.69 9.09
CA PRO A 9 21.20 7.18 9.14
C PRO A 9 22.08 6.72 7.97
N LEU A 10 21.65 5.69 7.23
CA LEU A 10 22.38 5.14 6.09
C LEU A 10 22.04 5.83 4.77
N ILE A 11 20.96 6.62 4.75
CA ILE A 11 20.47 7.31 3.55
C ILE A 11 21.04 8.74 3.54
N PRO A 12 21.64 9.19 2.43
CA PRO A 12 22.12 10.56 2.31
C PRO A 12 20.99 11.58 2.50
N GLU A 13 21.32 12.70 3.14
CA GLU A 13 20.38 13.81 3.32
C GLU A 13 19.88 14.36 1.97
N GLY A 14 18.58 14.68 1.89
CA GLY A 14 17.94 15.16 0.68
C GLY A 14 17.62 14.09 -0.38
N SER A 15 17.76 12.80 -0.05
CA SER A 15 17.36 11.71 -0.96
C SER A 15 15.84 11.60 -1.07
N ASP A 16 15.34 11.39 -2.29
CA ASP A 16 13.96 10.95 -2.54
C ASP A 16 13.85 9.45 -2.25
N VAL A 17 13.06 9.07 -1.23
CA VAL A 17 12.96 7.68 -0.76
C VAL A 17 11.56 7.12 -1.02
N ILE A 18 11.52 5.94 -1.63
CA ILE A 18 10.30 5.13 -1.80
C ILE A 18 10.52 3.77 -1.12
N PHE A 19 9.76 3.50 -0.07
CA PHE A 19 9.75 2.22 0.62
C PHE A 19 8.89 1.21 -0.15
N LEU A 20 9.44 0.03 -0.46
CA LEU A 20 8.70 -1.06 -1.12
C LEU A 20 8.55 -2.23 -0.14
N GLY A 21 7.30 -2.61 0.13
CA GLY A 21 6.96 -3.69 1.04
C GLY A 21 5.97 -4.69 0.43
N ASP A 22 6.06 -5.95 0.84
CA ASP A 22 4.98 -6.89 0.60
C ASP A 22 3.90 -6.80 1.69
N GLY A 23 3.02 -7.81 1.78
CA GLY A 23 1.91 -7.85 2.74
C GLY A 23 2.33 -7.82 4.21
N GLU A 24 3.58 -8.15 4.55
CA GLU A 24 4.06 -8.08 5.93
C GLU A 24 4.31 -6.63 6.38
N PHE A 25 4.41 -5.69 5.44
CA PHE A 25 4.74 -4.29 5.68
C PHE A 25 3.53 -3.36 5.50
N ASP A 26 2.32 -3.90 5.44
CA ASP A 26 1.09 -3.12 5.28
C ASP A 26 0.51 -2.56 6.59
N GLY A 27 1.22 -2.68 7.71
CA GLY A 27 0.78 -2.17 9.00
C GLY A 27 0.74 -0.63 9.07
N VAL A 28 -0.35 -0.07 9.59
CA VAL A 28 -0.58 1.38 9.74
C VAL A 28 0.57 2.09 10.47
N GLY A 29 1.09 1.48 11.55
CA GLY A 29 2.18 2.07 12.32
C GLY A 29 3.46 2.28 11.50
N LEU A 30 3.79 1.33 10.62
CA LEU A 30 4.94 1.45 9.73
C LEU A 30 4.68 2.52 8.66
N GLN A 31 3.52 2.50 8.02
CA GLN A 31 3.13 3.51 7.01
C GLN A 31 3.20 4.93 7.58
N ALA A 32 2.66 5.14 8.79
CA ALA A 32 2.72 6.42 9.48
C ALA A 32 4.15 6.85 9.80
N GLN A 33 5.04 5.93 10.19
CA GLN A 33 6.44 6.25 10.42
C GLN A 33 7.19 6.59 9.12
N ILE A 34 6.90 5.92 8.00
CA ILE A 34 7.48 6.26 6.70
C ILE A 34 7.05 7.68 6.31
N ALA A 35 5.76 7.99 6.40
CA ALA A 35 5.22 9.32 6.10
C ALA A 35 5.80 10.41 7.01
N ALA A 36 6.03 10.13 8.30
CA ALA A 36 6.67 11.06 9.23
C ALA A 36 8.14 11.37 8.88
N ASN A 37 8.77 10.54 8.04
CA ASN A 37 10.10 10.80 7.47
C ASN A 37 10.04 11.49 6.10
N GLU A 38 8.85 11.93 5.66
CA GLU A 38 8.59 12.51 4.33
C GLU A 38 8.92 11.55 3.18
N TRP A 39 8.97 10.26 3.47
CA TRP A 39 9.22 9.20 2.49
C TRP A 39 7.90 8.71 1.89
N GLN A 40 7.95 8.24 0.66
CA GLN A 40 6.83 7.59 -0.02
C GLN A 40 6.86 6.08 0.24
N TYR A 41 5.74 5.38 0.02
CA TYR A 41 5.70 3.93 0.10
C TYR A 41 4.75 3.30 -0.91
N VAL A 42 5.05 2.05 -1.26
CA VAL A 42 4.14 1.14 -1.94
C VAL A 42 4.22 -0.21 -1.24
N CYS A 43 3.13 -0.56 -0.55
CA CYS A 43 3.01 -1.86 0.13
C CYS A 43 1.92 -2.69 -0.56
N ARG A 44 2.22 -3.97 -0.81
CA ARG A 44 1.13 -4.92 -1.13
C ARG A 44 0.27 -5.11 0.11
N THR A 45 -1.01 -5.35 -0.08
CA THR A 45 -1.92 -5.66 1.01
C THR A 45 -2.79 -6.87 0.68
N ALA A 46 -3.43 -7.43 1.71
CA ALA A 46 -4.37 -8.53 1.55
C ALA A 46 -5.69 -8.03 0.94
N CYS A 47 -6.31 -8.83 0.08
CA CYS A 47 -7.58 -8.45 -0.54
C CYS A 47 -8.76 -8.41 0.44
N ASN A 48 -8.63 -8.94 1.66
CA ASN A 48 -9.66 -8.81 2.69
C ASN A 48 -9.56 -7.51 3.52
N ARG A 49 -8.60 -6.61 3.25
CA ARG A 49 -8.54 -5.34 3.97
C ARG A 49 -9.82 -4.54 3.78
N ILE A 50 -10.23 -3.88 4.85
CA ILE A 50 -11.32 -2.92 4.87
C ILE A 50 -10.78 -1.55 4.47
N LEU A 51 -11.52 -0.88 3.60
CA LEU A 51 -11.34 0.50 3.22
C LEU A 51 -12.55 1.31 3.69
N CYS A 52 -12.34 2.60 3.93
CA CYS A 52 -13.39 3.57 4.18
C CYS A 52 -13.31 4.67 3.12
N ASP A 53 -14.39 4.90 2.38
CA ASP A 53 -14.49 5.92 1.32
C ASP A 53 -15.74 6.75 1.57
N ASP A 54 -15.57 8.05 1.86
CA ASP A 54 -16.66 8.98 2.21
C ASP A 54 -17.68 8.44 3.26
N GLY A 55 -17.19 7.63 4.21
CA GLY A 55 -18.01 7.01 5.26
C GLY A 55 -18.58 5.64 4.92
N ASP A 56 -18.42 5.16 3.69
CA ASP A 56 -18.76 3.80 3.28
C ASP A 56 -17.59 2.84 3.55
N GLU A 57 -17.84 1.81 4.36
CA GLU A 57 -16.86 0.76 4.65
C GLU A 57 -17.08 -0.48 3.78
N PHE A 58 -16.03 -0.96 3.12
CA PHE A 58 -16.07 -2.17 2.30
C PHE A 58 -14.71 -2.88 2.24
N SER A 59 -14.73 -4.19 2.01
CA SER A 59 -13.53 -4.96 1.76
C SER A 59 -13.05 -4.80 0.32
N LEU A 60 -11.72 -4.80 0.10
CA LEU A 60 -11.12 -4.88 -1.23
C LEU A 60 -11.63 -6.06 -2.07
N GLN A 61 -12.08 -7.15 -1.43
CA GLN A 61 -12.68 -8.31 -2.09
C GLN A 61 -14.03 -8.00 -2.75
N GLU A 62 -14.75 -7.00 -2.26
CA GLU A 62 -16.09 -6.63 -2.73
C GLU A 62 -16.07 -5.84 -4.04
N ILE A 63 -14.91 -5.29 -4.43
CA ILE A 63 -14.72 -4.50 -5.66
C ILE A 63 -15.03 -5.33 -6.94
N GLY A 64 -14.93 -6.67 -6.87
CA GLY A 64 -15.32 -7.53 -7.99
C GLY A 64 -14.49 -7.34 -9.26
N LEU A 65 -13.18 -7.07 -9.11
CA LEU A 65 -12.26 -6.84 -10.22
C LEU A 65 -12.31 -7.96 -11.26
N GLN A 66 -12.23 -7.56 -12.54
CA GLN A 66 -12.15 -8.49 -13.67
C GLN A 66 -10.70 -8.66 -14.15
N PRO A 67 -10.32 -9.81 -14.73
CA PRO A 67 -8.97 -10.01 -15.27
C PRO A 67 -8.56 -8.92 -16.28
N GLY A 68 -7.47 -8.22 -15.99
CA GLY A 68 -6.95 -7.10 -16.77
C GLY A 68 -7.35 -5.72 -16.24
N ALA A 69 -8.25 -5.64 -15.26
CA ALA A 69 -8.66 -4.38 -14.66
C ALA A 69 -7.62 -3.85 -13.66
N CYS A 70 -7.44 -2.53 -13.65
CA CYS A 70 -6.66 -1.78 -12.68
C CYS A 70 -7.54 -0.62 -12.19
N LEU A 71 -7.90 -0.64 -10.90
CA LEU A 71 -8.72 0.37 -10.26
C LEU A 71 -7.87 1.16 -9.27
N HIS A 72 -8.07 2.47 -9.26
CA HIS A 72 -7.39 3.40 -8.37
C HIS A 72 -8.46 4.00 -7.45
N LEU A 73 -8.24 3.88 -6.15
CA LEU A 73 -9.09 4.43 -5.10
C LEU A 73 -8.27 5.49 -4.35
N PRO A 74 -8.32 6.75 -4.81
CA PRO A 74 -7.63 7.83 -4.13
C PRO A 74 -8.38 8.22 -2.85
N GLU A 75 -7.64 8.80 -1.90
CA GLU A 75 -8.20 9.46 -0.71
C GLU A 75 -9.05 8.57 0.21
N VAL A 76 -8.78 7.27 0.22
CA VAL A 76 -9.50 6.33 1.09
C VAL A 76 -8.80 6.16 2.45
N GLY A 77 -9.59 5.87 3.46
CA GLY A 77 -9.13 5.34 4.74
C GLY A 77 -8.78 3.86 4.63
N PHE A 78 -7.73 3.46 5.32
CA PHE A 78 -7.13 2.14 5.26
C PHE A 78 -7.23 1.45 6.62
N THR A 79 -7.68 0.20 6.60
CA THR A 79 -8.01 -0.64 7.78
C THR A 79 -9.17 -0.11 8.63
N GLN A 80 -9.55 -0.90 9.65
CA GLN A 80 -10.53 -0.49 10.67
C GLN A 80 -10.09 0.74 11.48
N ASP A 81 -8.78 1.03 11.51
CA ASP A 81 -8.26 2.23 12.16
C ASP A 81 -8.48 3.49 11.33
N ASN A 82 -9.03 3.34 10.11
CA ASN A 82 -9.32 4.42 9.17
C ASN A 82 -8.10 5.33 8.90
N TYR A 83 -6.92 4.72 8.78
CA TYR A 83 -5.69 5.45 8.51
C TYR A 83 -5.69 6.00 7.09
N GLY A 84 -5.49 7.29 6.92
CA GLY A 84 -5.45 7.90 5.60
C GLY A 84 -5.55 9.42 5.65
N PRO A 85 -5.83 10.06 4.50
CA PRO A 85 -6.10 9.44 3.20
C PRO A 85 -4.88 8.74 2.58
N VAL A 86 -5.09 7.59 1.92
CA VAL A 86 -4.06 6.91 1.11
C VAL A 86 -4.58 6.56 -0.29
N LEU A 87 -3.68 6.29 -1.22
CA LEU A 87 -4.03 5.71 -2.52
C LEU A 87 -4.00 4.19 -2.44
N VAL A 88 -5.13 3.55 -2.70
CA VAL A 88 -5.20 2.09 -2.86
C VAL A 88 -5.33 1.74 -4.33
N ILE A 89 -4.46 0.84 -4.81
CA ILE A 89 -4.49 0.34 -6.18
C ILE A 89 -4.90 -1.12 -6.15
N ALA A 90 -6.07 -1.42 -6.70
CA ALA A 90 -6.57 -2.77 -6.84
C ALA A 90 -6.33 -3.24 -8.28
N TRP A 91 -5.45 -4.22 -8.47
CA TRP A 91 -5.02 -4.65 -9.80
C TRP A 91 -5.16 -6.16 -9.99
N TRP A 92 -5.87 -6.57 -11.05
CA TRP A 92 -5.91 -7.95 -11.51
C TRP A 92 -5.17 -8.07 -12.85
N ARG A 93 -3.98 -8.67 -12.83
CA ARG A 93 -3.20 -8.91 -14.05
C ARG A 93 -3.87 -9.96 -14.96
N LYS A 94 -4.11 -9.61 -16.23
CA LYS A 94 -4.56 -10.59 -17.24
C LYS A 94 -3.45 -11.62 -17.46
N ARG A 95 -3.74 -12.91 -17.26
CA ARG A 95 -2.75 -13.97 -17.44
C ARG A 95 -2.57 -14.28 -18.93
N THR A 96 -1.56 -13.71 -19.56
CA THR A 96 -1.07 -14.15 -20.88
C THR A 96 -0.01 -15.24 -20.67
N LYS A 97 -0.10 -16.37 -21.38
CA LYS A 97 0.99 -17.36 -21.38
C LYS A 97 2.24 -16.72 -22.00
N SER A 98 3.17 -16.30 -21.15
CA SER A 98 4.56 -16.07 -21.54
C SER A 98 5.44 -16.39 -20.35
N HIS A 99 6.42 -17.25 -20.57
CA HIS A 99 7.42 -17.65 -19.60
C HIS A 99 7.98 -16.42 -18.89
N SER A 100 7.83 -16.36 -17.58
CA SER A 100 8.47 -15.33 -16.75
C SER A 100 9.05 -16.05 -15.55
N ILE A 101 10.35 -16.32 -15.66
CA ILE A 101 11.27 -16.44 -14.52
C ILE A 101 11.12 -15.17 -13.67
N TRP A 102 10.48 -15.34 -12.51
CA TRP A 102 10.75 -14.67 -11.23
C TRP A 102 10.27 -15.62 -10.13
#